data_AF-A0A7S4L381-F1
#
_entry.id   AF-A0A7S4L381-F1
#
_cell.length_a   1.000
_cell.length_b   1.000
_cell.length_c   1.000
_cell.angle_alpha   90.00
_cell.angle_beta   90.00
_cell.angle_gamma   90.00
#
_symmetry.space_group_name_H-M   'P 1'
#
loop_
_entity.id
_entity.type
_entity.pdbx_description
1 polymer ?
#
loop_
_entity_poly.entity_id
_entity_poly.type
_entity_poly.pdbx_seq_one_letter_code
_entity_poly.pdbx_strand_id
1 'polypeptide(L)'
;SGQEIGGEIIFQRRVGFSGTPSALLPLEMGETLYEEGADGLMLTIMTDPTHVSYEIVRDGWQVTSLLDKVADEPVETRYSALLDTGALITGMSNYEVAKYLLNRGLSWCDGVVFLDDFDRKMVLVRETRRVVELEQCGIIPTKLFAVYDQIHTTGTDLPFLSSFNARAFQTLGKDMVWRDYVQGAWRMRRLGQGHSIHLLIIPEVFELILRELRVAKSDLVPMIEVAGKAENSKEKTSILQGVAAWLVINAMRSEKTQFQQLLIQNTTNIWRKNAFSTLLSSSKKEYGVGFGGEEEGDKREEVRQRRKEREEKARRRGEWEKRVGVKEVMELDEVDKEIKLAKEEGEKEREKGEE
;
A
#
# COMPACT_ATOMS: atom_id res chain seq x y z
N SER A 1 -10.21 5.07 -18.36
CA SER A 1 -10.32 5.31 -16.90
C SER A 1 -10.42 3.98 -16.16
N GLY A 2 -10.25 3.98 -14.83
CA GLY A 2 -10.47 2.78 -14.01
C GLY A 2 -11.87 2.17 -14.22
N GLN A 3 -12.89 3.00 -14.44
CA GLN A 3 -14.26 2.57 -14.76
C GLN A 3 -14.38 1.84 -16.11
N GLU A 4 -13.55 2.16 -17.10
CA GLU A 4 -13.62 1.52 -18.42
C GLU A 4 -13.03 0.11 -18.39
N ILE A 5 -11.98 -0.10 -17.60
CA ILE A 5 -11.30 -1.40 -17.46
C ILE A 5 -11.96 -2.26 -16.37
N GLY A 6 -12.34 -1.66 -15.25
CA GLY A 6 -13.01 -2.36 -14.14
C GLY A 6 -14.54 -2.42 -14.27
N GLY A 7 -15.12 -1.77 -15.29
CA GLY A 7 -16.54 -1.88 -15.62
C GLY A 7 -16.86 -3.12 -16.45
N GLU A 8 -18.14 -3.43 -16.58
CA GLU A 8 -18.61 -4.65 -17.28
C GLU A 8 -18.71 -4.53 -18.81
N ILE A 9 -18.48 -3.33 -19.37
CA ILE A 9 -18.64 -3.07 -20.81
C ILE A 9 -17.63 -3.87 -21.64
N ILE A 10 -16.35 -3.83 -21.23
CA ILE A 10 -15.26 -4.43 -22.01
C ILE A 10 -15.00 -5.88 -21.58
N PHE A 11 -14.98 -6.14 -20.27
CA PHE A 11 -14.62 -7.44 -19.73
C PHE A 11 -15.78 -8.05 -18.95
N GLN A 12 -16.19 -9.27 -19.29
CA GLN A 12 -17.28 -9.97 -18.59
C GLN A 12 -16.87 -10.44 -17.18
N ARG A 13 -15.62 -10.87 -17.01
CA ARG A 13 -15.05 -11.33 -15.74
C ARG A 13 -13.89 -10.42 -15.34
N ARG A 14 -13.89 -10.00 -14.08
CA ARG A 14 -12.91 -9.06 -13.51
C ARG A 14 -12.45 -9.62 -12.18
N VAL A 15 -11.13 -9.72 -12.00
CA VAL A 15 -10.50 -10.12 -10.74
C VAL A 15 -9.40 -9.11 -10.50
N GLY A 16 -9.42 -8.48 -9.33
CA GLY A 16 -8.40 -7.52 -8.92
C GLY A 16 -7.74 -8.00 -7.64
N PHE A 17 -6.42 -7.94 -7.61
CA PHE A 17 -5.64 -8.06 -6.38
C PHE A 17 -4.95 -6.73 -6.15
N SER A 18 -5.02 -6.20 -4.93
CA SER A 18 -4.28 -5.01 -4.55
C SER A 18 -3.50 -5.28 -3.28
N GLY A 19 -2.19 -5.04 -3.31
CA GLY A 19 -1.36 -5.02 -2.12
C GLY A 19 -1.61 -3.80 -1.22
N THR A 20 -2.38 -2.82 -1.68
CA THR A 20 -2.88 -1.70 -0.88
C THR A 20 -4.34 -1.44 -1.21
N PRO A 21 -5.27 -2.15 -0.56
CA PRO A 21 -6.70 -2.08 -0.86
C PRO A 21 -7.21 -0.64 -0.82
N SER A 22 -8.09 -0.29 -1.76
CA SER A 22 -8.79 0.99 -1.81
C SER A 22 -10.24 0.71 -2.14
N ALA A 23 -11.16 1.34 -1.41
CA ALA A 23 -12.58 1.27 -1.70
C ALA A 23 -12.99 2.09 -2.95
N LEU A 24 -12.05 2.80 -3.58
CA LEU A 24 -12.28 3.58 -4.81
C LEU A 24 -12.27 2.67 -6.05
N LEU A 25 -13.24 1.77 -6.10
CA LEU A 25 -13.43 0.84 -7.21
C LEU A 25 -14.72 1.13 -7.96
N PRO A 26 -14.80 0.77 -9.25
CA PRO A 26 -16.07 0.65 -9.97
C PRO A 26 -17.07 -0.16 -9.14
N LEU A 27 -18.33 0.29 -9.10
CA LEU A 27 -19.39 -0.38 -8.34
C LEU A 27 -19.51 -1.87 -8.72
N GLU A 28 -19.22 -2.19 -9.98
CA GLU A 28 -19.28 -3.53 -10.55
C GLU A 28 -18.16 -4.48 -10.09
N MET A 29 -17.13 -3.97 -9.40
CA MET A 29 -16.06 -4.79 -8.80
C MET A 29 -16.41 -5.31 -7.40
N GLY A 30 -17.46 -4.78 -6.77
CA GLY A 30 -17.89 -5.20 -5.43
C GLY A 30 -17.03 -4.62 -4.31
N GLU A 31 -17.11 -5.25 -3.14
CA GLU A 31 -16.42 -4.79 -1.94
C GLU A 31 -14.94 -5.17 -1.95
N THR A 32 -14.11 -4.24 -1.48
CA THR A 32 -12.68 -4.50 -1.27
C THR A 32 -12.50 -5.25 0.03
N LEU A 33 -11.78 -6.38 -0.01
CA LEU A 33 -11.43 -7.13 1.17
C LEU A 33 -10.10 -6.63 1.73
N TYR A 34 -10.06 -6.44 3.04
CA TYR A 34 -8.89 -5.98 3.78
C TYR A 34 -8.34 -7.12 4.63
N GLU A 35 -7.02 -7.21 4.74
CA GLU A 35 -6.35 -8.10 5.69
C GLU A 35 -6.49 -7.51 7.10
N GLU A 36 -7.03 -8.30 8.03
CA GLU A 36 -7.26 -7.85 9.40
C GLU A 36 -5.93 -7.56 10.10
N GLY A 37 -5.83 -6.39 10.75
CA GLY A 37 -4.67 -6.00 11.55
C GLY A 37 -3.50 -5.39 10.76
N ALA A 38 -3.52 -5.41 9.42
CA ALA A 38 -2.42 -4.92 8.59
C ALA A 38 -2.09 -3.43 8.85
N ASP A 39 -3.09 -2.54 8.79
CA ASP A 39 -2.88 -1.10 9.05
C ASP A 39 -2.44 -0.82 10.49
N GLY A 40 -2.98 -1.58 11.45
CA GLY A 40 -2.61 -1.47 12.87
C GLY A 40 -1.14 -1.83 13.11
N LEU A 41 -0.65 -2.89 12.45
CA LEU A 41 0.75 -3.28 12.48
C LEU A 41 1.64 -2.17 11.89
N MET A 42 1.25 -1.63 10.73
CA MET A 42 2.00 -0.57 10.07
C MET A 42 2.09 0.69 10.93
N LEU A 43 0.97 1.13 11.50
CA LEU A 43 0.91 2.28 12.41
C LEU A 43 1.79 2.06 13.65
N THR A 44 1.72 0.87 14.25
CA THR A 44 2.50 0.54 15.45
C THR A 44 4.00 0.64 15.16
N ILE A 45 4.48 0.00 14.10
CA ILE A 45 5.90 0.02 13.74
C ILE A 45 6.36 1.43 13.35
N MET A 46 5.59 2.14 12.52
CA MET A 46 6.01 3.46 12.00
C MET A 46 5.93 4.59 13.02
N THR A 47 5.27 4.38 14.16
CA THR A 47 5.20 5.33 15.28
C THR A 47 6.05 4.93 16.49
N ASP A 48 6.77 3.80 16.40
CA ASP A 48 7.66 3.31 17.43
C ASP A 48 9.09 3.86 17.23
N PRO A 49 9.62 4.68 18.16
CA PRO A 49 10.95 5.28 18.06
C PRO A 49 12.10 4.26 18.15
N THR A 50 11.83 2.99 18.45
CA THR A 50 12.83 1.91 18.34
C THR A 50 13.04 1.45 16.90
N HIS A 51 12.06 1.66 16.03
CA HIS A 51 12.08 1.25 14.62
C HIS A 51 12.21 2.44 13.67
N VAL A 52 11.65 3.58 14.02
CA VAL A 52 11.68 4.80 13.21
C VAL A 52 12.27 5.95 14.03
N SER A 53 13.41 6.45 13.58
CA SER A 53 13.97 7.71 14.05
C SER A 53 13.66 8.80 13.02
N TYR A 54 13.82 10.06 13.40
CA TYR A 54 13.61 11.18 12.49
C TYR A 54 14.61 12.28 12.76
N GLU A 55 14.71 13.20 11.81
CA GLU A 55 15.28 14.52 12.02
C GLU A 55 14.55 15.58 11.19
N ILE A 56 14.61 16.81 11.68
CA ILE A 56 14.18 17.97 10.92
C ILE A 56 15.43 18.52 10.20
N VAL A 57 15.41 18.49 8.87
CA VAL A 57 16.49 19.01 8.03
C VAL A 57 16.61 20.52 8.27
N ARG A 58 17.84 21.06 8.18
CA ARG A 58 18.10 22.48 8.42
C ARG A 58 17.46 23.37 7.37
N ASP A 59 17.14 24.61 7.75
CA ASP A 59 16.70 25.65 6.82
C ASP A 59 17.72 25.89 5.71
N GLY A 60 17.22 26.22 4.52
CA GLY A 60 18.04 26.46 3.33
C GLY A 60 18.64 25.19 2.72
N TRP A 61 18.08 24.02 3.05
CA TRP A 61 18.50 22.75 2.47
C TRP A 61 18.48 22.76 0.93
N GLN A 62 19.37 21.97 0.37
CA GLN A 62 19.50 21.68 -1.05
C GLN A 62 19.56 20.16 -1.24
N VAL A 63 19.22 19.68 -2.44
CA VAL A 63 19.37 18.26 -2.80
C VAL A 63 20.76 17.73 -2.47
N THR A 64 21.80 18.47 -2.83
CA THR A 64 23.20 18.10 -2.53
C THR A 64 23.49 18.04 -1.04
N SER A 65 22.94 18.95 -0.23
CA SER A 65 23.13 18.90 1.22
C SER A 65 22.46 17.67 1.87
N LEU A 66 21.34 17.21 1.31
CA LEU A 66 20.68 15.97 1.74
C LEU A 66 21.53 14.75 1.36
N LEU A 67 22.07 14.73 0.15
CA LEU A 67 22.96 13.65 -0.32
C LEU A 67 24.31 13.64 0.41
N ASP A 68 24.86 14.81 0.72
CA ASP A 68 26.06 14.95 1.55
C ASP A 68 25.82 14.31 2.90
N LYS A 69 24.65 14.58 3.51
CA LYS A 69 24.27 13.94 4.76
C LYS A 69 24.23 12.41 4.64
N VAL A 70 23.55 11.89 3.61
CA VAL A 70 23.49 10.43 3.37
C VAL A 70 24.89 9.83 3.19
N ALA A 71 25.81 10.58 2.58
CA ALA A 71 27.16 10.14 2.26
C ALA A 71 28.16 10.24 3.42
N ASP A 72 28.00 11.20 4.33
CA ASP A 72 28.94 11.56 5.41
C ASP A 72 28.77 10.73 6.70
N GLU A 73 27.89 9.73 6.69
CA GLU A 73 27.53 8.98 7.89
C GLU A 73 28.72 8.19 8.51
N PRO A 74 28.87 8.23 9.85
CA PRO A 74 29.87 7.44 10.57
C PRO A 74 29.76 5.94 10.27
N VAL A 75 30.91 5.27 10.30
CA VAL A 75 31.04 3.85 9.98
C VAL A 75 30.30 2.96 11.00
N GLU A 76 29.93 3.50 12.15
CA GLU A 76 29.21 2.84 13.25
C GLU A 76 27.68 2.88 13.07
N THR A 77 27.15 3.87 12.34
CA THR A 77 25.71 4.09 12.10
C THR A 77 25.31 3.87 10.66
N ARG A 78 26.01 2.97 9.95
CA ARG A 78 25.83 2.73 8.50
C ARG A 78 24.35 2.56 8.12
N TYR A 79 23.93 3.36 7.15
CA TYR A 79 22.69 3.17 6.42
C TYR A 79 22.98 2.40 5.14
N SER A 80 22.02 1.59 4.70
CA SER A 80 22.14 0.71 3.55
C SER A 80 21.20 1.09 2.42
N ALA A 81 20.30 2.05 2.64
CA ALA A 81 19.42 2.55 1.60
C ALA A 81 19.03 4.02 1.80
N LEU A 82 18.68 4.67 0.70
CA LEU A 82 17.98 5.93 0.61
C LEU A 82 16.66 5.69 -0.12
N LEU A 83 15.55 5.91 0.58
CA LEU A 83 14.19 5.79 0.10
C LEU A 83 13.64 7.19 -0.17
N ASP A 84 13.75 7.69 -1.41
CA ASP A 84 13.25 9.01 -1.76
C ASP A 84 11.74 9.02 -2.02
N THR A 85 10.96 8.58 -1.03
CA THR A 85 9.49 8.53 -1.12
C THR A 85 8.86 9.92 -1.25
N GLY A 86 9.52 10.93 -0.71
CA GLY A 86 9.08 12.32 -0.76
C GLY A 86 9.40 13.06 -2.06
N ALA A 87 10.07 12.40 -3.02
CA ALA A 87 10.56 13.03 -4.25
C ALA A 87 11.38 14.31 -3.98
N LEU A 88 12.23 14.29 -2.95
CA LEU A 88 13.05 15.44 -2.58
C LEU A 88 14.30 15.56 -3.46
N ILE A 89 14.78 14.45 -4.02
CA ILE A 89 15.96 14.42 -4.89
C ILE A 89 15.52 14.70 -6.33
N THR A 90 15.33 15.98 -6.63
CA THR A 90 14.94 16.45 -7.96
C THR A 90 16.15 16.87 -8.79
N GLY A 91 16.02 16.80 -10.12
CA GLY A 91 17.06 17.26 -11.04
C GLY A 91 18.29 16.34 -11.15
N MET A 92 18.23 15.13 -10.59
CA MET A 92 19.25 14.09 -10.71
C MET A 92 18.59 12.76 -11.09
N SER A 93 19.18 12.05 -12.04
CA SER A 93 18.86 10.65 -12.31
C SER A 93 19.36 9.74 -11.18
N ASN A 94 18.79 8.55 -11.07
CA ASN A 94 19.25 7.53 -10.12
C ASN A 94 20.74 7.19 -10.26
N TYR A 95 21.25 7.17 -11.50
CA TYR A 95 22.68 7.01 -11.78
C TYR A 95 23.51 8.17 -11.23
N GLU A 96 23.06 9.41 -11.42
CA GLU A 96 23.76 10.60 -10.91
C GLU A 96 23.77 10.64 -9.39
N VAL A 97 22.68 10.25 -8.73
CA VAL A 97 22.61 10.09 -7.27
C VAL A 97 23.61 9.03 -6.81
N ALA A 98 23.61 7.85 -7.42
CA ALA A 98 24.55 6.77 -7.11
C ALA A 98 26.01 7.21 -7.26
N LYS A 99 26.30 7.92 -8.36
CA LYS A 99 27.63 8.47 -8.64
C LYS A 99 28.03 9.54 -7.63
N TYR A 100 27.11 10.44 -7.28
CA TYR A 100 27.34 11.50 -6.30
C TYR A 100 27.68 10.89 -4.93
N LEU A 101 26.85 9.97 -4.43
CA LEU A 101 27.03 9.33 -3.13
C LEU A 101 28.38 8.60 -3.03
N LEU A 102 28.77 7.83 -4.06
CA LEU A 102 30.07 7.17 -4.09
C LEU A 102 31.24 8.14 -4.16
N ASN A 103 31.11 9.26 -4.89
CA ASN A 103 32.19 10.23 -5.00
C ASN A 103 32.35 11.05 -3.71
N ARG A 104 31.24 11.41 -3.08
CA ARG A 104 31.20 12.28 -1.91
C ARG A 104 31.58 11.56 -0.62
N GLY A 105 31.14 10.30 -0.47
CA GLY A 105 31.29 9.53 0.77
C GLY A 105 30.96 8.05 0.58
N LEU A 106 30.20 7.47 1.52
CA LEU A 106 29.93 6.03 1.60
C LEU A 106 31.21 5.19 1.55
N SER A 107 32.25 5.58 2.29
CA SER A 107 33.60 5.00 2.20
C SER A 107 33.65 3.48 2.43
N TRP A 108 32.68 2.93 3.16
CA TRP A 108 32.54 1.50 3.42
C TRP A 108 31.94 0.70 2.27
N CYS A 109 31.24 1.36 1.34
CA CYS A 109 30.41 0.79 0.28
C CYS A 109 31.22 0.57 -1.00
N ASP A 110 31.14 -0.62 -1.58
CA ASP A 110 31.88 -0.97 -2.80
C ASP A 110 31.01 -0.79 -4.07
N GLY A 111 29.69 -0.62 -3.93
CA GLY A 111 28.80 -0.27 -5.04
C GLY A 111 27.41 0.20 -4.62
N VAL A 112 26.84 1.12 -5.41
CA VAL A 112 25.47 1.63 -5.19
C VAL A 112 24.52 0.98 -6.17
N VAL A 113 23.47 0.36 -5.63
CA VAL A 113 22.36 -0.22 -6.36
C VAL A 113 21.32 0.85 -6.66
N PHE A 114 20.88 0.93 -7.91
CA PHE A 114 19.87 1.88 -8.37
C PHE A 114 19.04 1.26 -9.50
N LEU A 115 17.90 1.87 -9.82
CA LEU A 115 17.08 1.46 -10.96
C LEU A 115 17.32 2.40 -12.13
N ASP A 116 17.60 1.82 -13.30
CA ASP A 116 17.77 2.58 -14.54
C ASP A 116 16.41 2.92 -15.18
N ASP A 117 16.45 3.64 -16.31
CA ASP A 117 15.25 4.08 -17.03
C ASP A 117 14.40 2.93 -17.60
N PHE A 118 14.87 1.69 -17.48
CA PHE A 118 14.19 0.46 -17.92
C PHE A 118 13.79 -0.43 -16.74
N ASP A 119 13.71 0.11 -15.52
CA ASP A 119 13.39 -0.61 -14.28
C ASP A 119 14.38 -1.73 -13.93
N ARG A 120 15.59 -1.73 -14.50
CA ARG A 120 16.59 -2.78 -14.24
C ARG A 120 17.40 -2.44 -13.01
N LYS A 121 17.68 -3.46 -12.20
CA LYS A 121 18.51 -3.36 -10.99
C LYS A 121 19.98 -3.27 -11.41
N MET A 122 20.53 -2.08 -11.36
CA MET A 122 21.91 -1.81 -11.74
C MET A 122 22.77 -1.50 -10.51
N VAL A 123 24.06 -1.77 -10.60
CA VAL A 123 25.06 -1.45 -9.57
C VAL A 123 26.16 -0.62 -10.20
N LEU A 124 26.36 0.59 -9.68
CA LEU A 124 27.56 1.37 -9.96
C LEU A 124 28.69 0.91 -9.04
N VAL A 125 29.70 0.24 -9.62
CA VAL A 125 30.84 -0.29 -8.87
C VAL A 125 31.84 0.83 -8.57
N ARG A 126 32.26 0.99 -7.31
CA ARG A 126 33.18 2.05 -6.87
C ARG A 126 34.54 1.98 -7.57
N GLU A 127 35.15 0.79 -7.60
CA GLU A 127 36.52 0.61 -8.08
C GLU A 127 36.64 0.86 -9.59
N THR A 128 35.76 0.22 -10.37
CA THR A 128 35.85 0.25 -11.84
C THR A 128 35.01 1.35 -12.48
N ARG A 129 34.08 1.95 -11.73
CA ARG A 129 33.04 2.88 -12.22
C ARG A 129 32.15 2.32 -13.32
N ARG A 130 32.17 0.99 -13.50
CA ARG A 130 31.26 0.29 -14.40
C ARG A 130 29.90 0.16 -13.76
N VAL A 131 28.89 0.15 -14.62
CA VAL A 131 27.52 -0.19 -14.27
C VAL A 131 27.29 -1.62 -14.72
N VAL A 132 26.87 -2.48 -13.80
CA VAL A 132 26.55 -3.90 -14.06
C VAL A 132 25.18 -4.23 -13.50
N GLU A 133 24.52 -5.26 -14.01
CA GLU A 133 23.28 -5.74 -13.41
C GLU A 133 23.54 -6.32 -12.01
N LEU A 134 22.60 -6.12 -11.09
CA LEU A 134 22.72 -6.59 -9.70
C LEU A 134 22.94 -8.09 -9.59
N GLU A 135 22.30 -8.89 -10.46
CA GLU A 135 22.44 -10.35 -10.48
C GLU A 135 23.83 -10.82 -10.93
N GLN A 136 24.54 -9.98 -11.68
CA GLN A 136 25.89 -10.25 -12.17
C GLN A 136 26.96 -9.61 -11.26
N CYS A 137 26.54 -8.89 -10.21
CA CYS A 137 27.43 -8.19 -9.30
C CYS A 137 27.92 -9.13 -8.20
N GLY A 138 29.24 -9.30 -8.11
CA GLY A 138 29.88 -10.12 -7.08
C GLY A 138 30.11 -9.42 -5.73
N ILE A 139 29.65 -8.18 -5.56
CA ILE A 139 29.83 -7.42 -4.31
C ILE A 139 28.90 -7.99 -3.23
N ILE A 140 29.45 -8.27 -2.05
CA ILE A 140 28.68 -8.82 -0.94
C ILE A 140 27.57 -7.84 -0.48
N PRO A 141 26.40 -8.32 -0.03
CA PRO A 141 25.26 -7.47 0.34
C PRO A 141 25.58 -6.34 1.33
N THR A 142 26.43 -6.59 2.33
CA THR A 142 26.82 -5.61 3.36
C THR A 142 27.74 -4.50 2.86
N LYS A 143 28.18 -4.59 1.60
CA LYS A 143 28.99 -3.61 0.89
C LYS A 143 28.21 -2.84 -0.18
N LEU A 144 26.90 -3.10 -0.29
CA LEU A 144 26.01 -2.41 -1.21
C LEU A 144 25.17 -1.36 -0.48
N PHE A 145 24.87 -0.27 -1.18
CA PHE A 145 23.92 0.75 -0.75
C PHE A 145 22.83 0.90 -1.81
N ALA A 146 21.55 0.95 -1.43
CA ALA A 146 20.44 1.08 -2.37
C ALA A 146 19.92 2.52 -2.48
N VAL A 147 19.55 2.94 -3.69
CA VAL A 147 18.76 4.15 -3.93
C VAL A 147 17.43 3.72 -4.53
N TYR A 148 16.34 4.08 -3.87
CA TYR A 148 14.98 4.01 -4.40
C TYR A 148 14.49 5.44 -4.62
N ASP A 149 14.07 5.77 -5.84
CA ASP A 149 13.32 7.00 -6.08
C ASP A 149 11.82 6.82 -5.77
N GLN A 150 11.06 7.90 -5.87
CA GLN A 150 9.63 7.88 -5.59
C GLN A 150 8.85 6.94 -6.53
N ILE A 151 9.18 6.91 -7.82
CA ILE A 151 8.46 6.13 -8.84
C ILE A 151 8.63 4.63 -8.59
N HIS A 152 9.83 4.21 -8.22
CA HIS A 152 10.17 2.80 -8.04
C HIS A 152 10.07 2.32 -6.59
N THR A 153 9.45 3.11 -5.70
CA THR A 153 8.99 2.62 -4.39
C THR A 153 7.80 1.64 -4.50
N THR A 154 7.28 1.41 -5.71
CA THR A 154 6.26 0.39 -6.01
C THR A 154 6.81 -0.62 -7.02
N GLY A 155 6.57 -1.92 -6.78
CA GLY A 155 6.84 -2.99 -7.77
C GLY A 155 8.26 -3.57 -7.77
N THR A 156 9.27 -2.88 -7.22
CA THR A 156 10.67 -3.38 -7.24
C THR A 156 11.14 -3.86 -5.86
N ASP A 157 11.89 -4.97 -5.85
CA ASP A 157 12.43 -5.61 -4.66
C ASP A 157 13.96 -5.72 -4.73
N LEU A 158 14.65 -5.38 -3.64
CA LEU A 158 16.09 -5.57 -3.48
C LEU A 158 16.38 -6.58 -2.36
N PRO A 159 16.37 -7.90 -2.66
CA PRO A 159 16.46 -8.96 -1.66
C PRO A 159 17.70 -8.88 -0.76
N PHE A 160 18.80 -8.30 -1.27
CA PHE A 160 20.06 -8.20 -0.52
C PHE A 160 19.92 -7.42 0.79
N LEU A 161 18.98 -6.47 0.88
CA LEU A 161 18.70 -5.73 2.12
C LEU A 161 18.20 -6.66 3.24
N SER A 162 17.56 -7.78 2.90
CA SER A 162 17.04 -8.75 3.87
C SER A 162 18.11 -9.64 4.49
N SER A 163 19.34 -9.66 3.96
CA SER A 163 20.42 -10.55 4.38
C SER A 163 21.12 -10.12 5.69
N PHE A 164 20.80 -8.94 6.22
CA PHE A 164 21.38 -8.40 7.45
C PHE A 164 20.44 -7.34 8.08
N ASN A 165 20.82 -6.78 9.24
CA ASN A 165 20.09 -5.67 9.85
C ASN A 165 20.41 -4.35 9.12
N ALA A 166 19.52 -3.92 8.25
CA ALA A 166 19.68 -2.73 7.42
C ALA A 166 18.98 -1.51 8.04
N ARG A 167 19.54 -0.32 7.83
CA ARG A 167 18.92 0.96 8.16
C ARG A 167 18.73 1.77 6.90
N ALA A 168 17.66 2.53 6.77
CA ALA A 168 17.45 3.37 5.60
C ALA A 168 17.07 4.80 5.95
N PHE A 169 17.56 5.73 5.15
CA PHE A 169 16.97 7.06 5.09
C PHE A 169 15.66 6.99 4.34
N GLN A 170 14.66 7.73 4.79
CA GLN A 170 13.41 7.91 4.07
C GLN A 170 13.05 9.38 4.01
N THR A 171 12.73 9.91 2.83
CA THR A 171 12.33 11.30 2.68
C THR A 171 10.81 11.46 2.80
N LEU A 172 10.36 12.57 3.40
CA LEU A 172 8.94 12.92 3.52
C LEU A 172 8.62 14.13 2.62
N GLY A 173 7.63 13.98 1.73
CA GLY A 173 7.20 15.00 0.77
C GLY A 173 5.80 15.52 1.03
N LYS A 174 5.51 16.74 0.57
CA LYS A 174 4.26 17.47 0.85
C LYS A 174 2.98 16.81 0.30
N ASP A 175 3.10 16.08 -0.81
CA ASP A 175 1.95 15.48 -1.53
C ASP A 175 1.78 13.99 -1.18
N MET A 176 2.58 13.46 -0.26
CA MET A 176 2.48 12.07 0.17
C MET A 176 1.21 11.80 0.98
N VAL A 177 0.70 10.59 0.84
CA VAL A 177 -0.34 10.01 1.71
C VAL A 177 0.24 8.86 2.56
N TRP A 178 -0.54 8.38 3.54
CA TRP A 178 -0.12 7.28 4.43
C TRP A 178 0.40 6.06 3.64
N ARG A 179 -0.29 5.74 2.54
CA ARG A 179 0.08 4.66 1.63
C ARG A 179 1.50 4.78 1.09
N ASP A 180 1.88 5.94 0.55
CA ASP A 180 3.20 6.15 -0.07
C ASP A 180 4.32 5.99 0.97
N TYR A 181 4.07 6.52 2.18
CA TYR A 181 5.00 6.44 3.30
C TYR A 181 5.27 5.00 3.74
N VAL A 182 4.22 4.21 3.97
CA VAL A 182 4.38 2.81 4.41
C VAL A 182 4.90 1.92 3.28
N GLN A 183 4.43 2.11 2.03
CA GLN A 183 4.88 1.28 0.91
C GLN A 183 6.37 1.44 0.64
N GLY A 184 6.90 2.66 0.73
CA GLY A 184 8.33 2.88 0.62
C GLY A 184 9.11 2.28 1.79
N ALA A 185 8.65 2.48 3.03
CA ALA A 185 9.30 1.91 4.22
C ALA A 185 9.35 0.36 4.16
N TRP A 186 8.28 -0.28 3.66
CA TRP A 186 8.19 -1.74 3.52
C TRP A 186 9.10 -2.32 2.43
N ARG A 187 9.77 -1.50 1.61
CA ARG A 187 10.84 -1.98 0.71
C ARG A 187 12.03 -2.56 1.47
N MET A 188 12.16 -2.23 2.75
CA MET A 188 13.12 -2.84 3.65
C MET A 188 12.75 -4.31 3.98
N ARG A 189 11.48 -4.72 3.84
CA ARG A 189 10.92 -6.06 4.15
C ARG A 189 10.97 -6.48 5.62
N ARG A 190 12.08 -6.27 6.32
CA ARG A 190 12.29 -6.70 7.71
C ARG A 190 12.17 -5.55 8.72
N LEU A 191 11.37 -4.53 8.38
CA LEU A 191 11.06 -3.44 9.30
C LEU A 191 10.27 -3.98 10.50
N GLY A 192 10.66 -3.62 11.72
CA GLY A 192 10.16 -4.29 12.93
C GLY A 192 10.89 -5.58 13.30
N GLN A 193 11.80 -6.07 12.46
CA GLN A 193 12.52 -7.34 12.61
C GLN A 193 14.02 -7.19 12.36
N GLY A 194 14.60 -6.14 12.94
CA GLY A 194 16.02 -5.78 12.85
C GLY A 194 16.32 -4.64 11.89
N HIS A 195 15.40 -4.28 10.97
CA HIS A 195 15.54 -3.07 10.16
C HIS A 195 14.94 -1.84 10.85
N SER A 196 15.46 -0.67 10.50
CA SER A 196 14.97 0.62 10.98
C SER A 196 14.99 1.70 9.90
N ILE A 197 14.19 2.75 10.11
CA ILE A 197 14.11 3.93 9.26
C ILE A 197 14.66 5.16 10.00
N HIS A 198 15.30 6.04 9.26
CA HIS A 198 15.61 7.41 9.65
C HIS A 198 14.89 8.38 8.71
N LEU A 199 13.84 9.01 9.21
CA LEU A 199 12.97 9.88 8.46
C LEU A 199 13.56 11.29 8.36
N LEU A 200 13.74 11.77 7.13
CA LEU A 200 14.20 13.11 6.80
C LEU A 200 12.98 14.01 6.55
N ILE A 201 12.72 14.94 7.48
CA ILE A 201 11.60 15.88 7.40
C ILE A 201 12.15 17.27 7.07
N ILE A 202 11.80 17.81 5.90
CA ILE A 202 12.19 19.18 5.56
C ILE A 202 11.36 20.22 6.32
N PRO A 203 11.89 21.42 6.60
CA PRO A 203 11.19 22.45 7.38
C PRO A 203 9.79 22.77 6.84
N GLU A 204 9.65 22.85 5.52
CA GLU A 204 8.37 23.16 4.88
C GLU A 204 7.30 22.10 5.17
N VAL A 205 7.68 20.82 5.17
CA VAL A 205 6.78 19.71 5.48
C VAL A 205 6.48 19.65 6.98
N PHE A 206 7.48 19.93 7.82
CA PHE A 206 7.27 20.02 9.26
C PHE A 206 6.22 21.08 9.63
N GLU A 207 6.29 22.26 9.02
CA GLU A 207 5.29 23.33 9.22
C GLU A 207 3.90 22.94 8.69
N LEU A 208 3.82 22.18 7.58
CA LEU A 208 2.55 21.66 7.09
C LEU A 208 1.91 20.68 8.09
N ILE A 209 2.70 19.78 8.67
CA ILE A 209 2.23 18.84 9.70
C ILE A 209 1.65 19.64 10.89
N LEU A 210 2.42 20.58 11.43
CA LEU A 210 1.97 21.40 12.56
C LEU A 210 0.69 22.19 12.24
N ARG A 211 0.64 22.82 11.07
CA ARG A 211 -0.54 23.57 10.62
C ARG A 211 -1.79 22.71 10.61
N GLU A 212 -1.72 21.51 10.03
CA GLU A 212 -2.89 20.63 9.90
C GLU A 212 -3.33 20.06 11.24
N LEU A 213 -2.38 19.69 12.10
CA LEU A 213 -2.69 19.22 13.45
C LEU A 213 -3.34 20.32 14.32
N ARG A 214 -2.93 21.59 14.15
CA ARG A 214 -3.59 22.75 14.78
C ARG A 214 -5.03 22.91 14.31
N VAL A 215 -5.28 22.78 13.00
CA VAL A 215 -6.65 22.83 12.44
C VAL A 215 -7.52 21.70 13.01
N ALA A 216 -6.93 20.51 13.17
CA ALA A 216 -7.59 19.35 13.78
C ALA A 216 -7.73 19.45 15.31
N LYS A 217 -7.20 20.51 15.95
CA LYS A 217 -7.15 20.69 17.41
C LYS A 217 -6.53 19.48 18.13
N SER A 218 -5.47 18.92 17.55
CA SER A 218 -4.77 17.76 18.11
C SER A 218 -3.97 18.14 19.36
N ASP A 219 -4.11 17.34 20.42
CA ASP A 219 -3.30 17.46 21.64
C ASP A 219 -1.81 17.15 21.42
N LEU A 220 -1.43 16.66 20.23
CA LEU A 220 -0.03 16.38 19.87
C LEU A 220 0.77 17.66 19.60
N VAL A 221 0.12 18.75 19.18
CA VAL A 221 0.81 19.98 18.74
C VAL A 221 1.79 20.52 19.79
N PRO A 222 1.41 20.72 21.07
CA PRO A 222 2.34 21.22 22.07
C PRO A 222 3.53 20.28 22.32
N MET A 223 3.34 18.97 22.17
CA MET A 223 4.42 17.98 22.35
C MET A 223 5.41 18.04 21.17
N ILE A 224 4.90 18.21 19.95
CA ILE A 224 5.73 18.28 18.73
C ILE A 224 6.54 19.57 18.66
N GLU A 225 5.95 20.71 19.05
CA GLU A 225 6.64 22.00 19.04
C GLU A 225 7.86 22.03 19.97
N VAL A 226 7.83 21.25 21.06
CA VAL A 226 8.94 21.10 22.01
C VAL A 226 9.98 20.07 21.51
N ALA A 227 9.56 19.12 20.67
CA ALA A 227 10.40 18.00 20.20
C ALA A 227 11.56 18.42 19.29
N GLY A 228 11.58 19.63 18.74
CA GLY A 228 12.66 20.14 17.89
C GLY A 228 14.04 20.23 18.55
N LYS A 229 14.17 19.91 19.86
CA LYS A 229 15.43 20.00 20.63
C LYS A 229 15.68 18.86 21.64
N ALA A 230 14.88 17.80 21.70
CA ALA A 230 14.88 16.92 22.88
C ALA A 230 15.02 15.40 22.61
N GLU A 231 15.61 14.70 23.58
CA GLU A 231 16.14 13.33 23.47
C GLU A 231 15.19 12.22 23.97
N ASN A 232 14.05 12.57 24.59
CA ASN A 232 13.19 11.59 25.26
C ASN A 232 12.30 10.79 24.29
N SER A 233 11.96 9.55 24.67
CA SER A 233 11.21 8.61 23.81
C SER A 233 9.79 9.09 23.49
N LYS A 234 9.13 9.74 24.46
CA LYS A 234 7.72 10.13 24.33
C LYS A 234 7.51 11.23 23.28
N GLU A 235 8.39 12.22 23.23
CA GLU A 235 8.36 13.29 22.23
C GLU A 235 8.68 12.77 20.82
N LYS A 236 9.60 11.80 20.71
CA LYS A 236 9.89 11.11 19.44
C LYS A 236 8.65 10.39 18.93
N THR A 237 7.92 9.68 19.80
CA THR A 237 6.64 9.06 19.42
C THR A 237 5.62 10.11 18.95
N SER A 238 5.51 11.26 19.63
CA SER A 238 4.52 12.29 19.28
C SER A 238 4.70 12.86 17.88
N ILE A 239 5.93 13.11 17.42
CA ILE A 239 6.14 13.57 16.04
C ILE A 239 5.81 12.49 15.02
N LEU A 240 6.15 11.22 15.28
CA LEU A 240 5.85 10.13 14.35
C LEU A 240 4.33 9.92 14.25
N GLN A 241 3.62 10.04 15.37
CA GLN A 241 2.16 10.07 15.41
C GLN A 241 1.60 11.27 14.65
N GLY A 242 2.23 12.45 14.77
CA GLY A 242 1.87 13.65 14.02
C GLY A 242 2.03 13.48 12.51
N VAL A 243 3.15 12.89 12.07
CA VAL A 243 3.41 12.52 10.67
C VAL A 243 2.35 11.55 10.16
N ALA A 244 2.07 10.48 10.91
CA ALA A 244 1.05 9.50 10.54
C ALA A 244 -0.34 10.14 10.40
N ALA A 245 -0.75 10.95 11.37
CA ALA A 245 -2.02 11.66 11.35
C ALA A 245 -2.13 12.62 10.16
N TRP A 246 -1.08 13.40 9.88
CA TRP A 246 -1.02 14.30 8.74
C TRP A 246 -1.15 13.57 7.40
N LEU A 247 -0.43 12.46 7.24
CA LEU A 247 -0.49 11.62 6.04
C LEU A 247 -1.85 10.95 5.83
N VAL A 248 -2.55 10.60 6.92
CA VAL A 248 -3.94 10.10 6.86
C VAL A 248 -4.91 11.23 6.45
N ILE A 249 -4.72 12.45 6.97
CA ILE A 249 -5.50 13.62 6.54
C ILE A 249 -5.31 13.90 5.04
N ASN A 250 -4.07 13.80 4.55
CA ASN A 250 -3.78 13.92 3.11
C ASN A 250 -4.48 12.82 2.31
N ALA A 251 -4.49 11.58 2.80
CA ALA A 251 -5.21 10.48 2.17
C ALA A 251 -6.70 10.80 2.04
N MET A 252 -7.36 11.25 3.12
CA MET A 252 -8.77 11.63 3.09
C MET A 252 -9.08 12.72 2.04
N ARG A 253 -8.19 13.72 1.90
CA ARG A 253 -8.34 14.78 0.90
C ARG A 253 -8.22 14.25 -0.52
N SER A 254 -7.19 13.45 -0.78
CA SER A 254 -6.95 12.84 -2.10
C SER A 254 -8.09 11.89 -2.48
N GLU A 255 -8.52 11.03 -1.55
CA GLU A 255 -9.61 10.09 -1.77
C GLU A 255 -10.94 10.77 -2.03
N LYS A 256 -11.23 11.90 -1.37
CA LYS A 256 -12.44 12.69 -1.65
C LYS A 256 -12.49 13.16 -3.11
N THR A 257 -11.38 13.69 -3.64
CA THR A 257 -11.30 14.13 -5.03
C THR A 257 -11.44 12.96 -6.00
N GLN A 258 -10.76 11.84 -5.72
CA GLN A 258 -10.85 10.64 -6.54
C GLN A 258 -12.27 10.04 -6.52
N PHE A 259 -12.94 10.05 -5.38
CA PHE A 259 -14.32 9.61 -5.24
C PHE A 259 -15.29 10.46 -6.06
N GLN A 260 -15.15 11.79 -6.02
CA GLN A 260 -15.95 12.68 -6.87
C GLN A 260 -15.75 12.39 -8.36
N GLN A 261 -14.50 12.14 -8.78
CA GLN A 261 -14.20 11.75 -10.15
C GLN A 261 -14.83 10.39 -10.53
N LEU A 262 -14.82 9.42 -9.61
CA LEU A 262 -15.47 8.12 -9.80
C LEU A 262 -16.98 8.28 -9.96
N LEU A 263 -17.63 9.14 -9.18
CA LEU A 263 -19.07 9.42 -9.33
C LEU A 263 -19.40 9.97 -10.73
N ILE A 264 -18.61 10.93 -11.23
CA ILE A 264 -18.79 11.46 -12.60
C ILE A 264 -18.63 10.36 -13.64
N GLN A 265 -17.63 9.49 -13.47
CA GLN A 265 -17.40 8.35 -14.36
C GLN A 265 -18.59 7.37 -14.32
N ASN A 266 -19.11 7.05 -13.14
CA ASN A 266 -20.26 6.18 -12.95
C ASN A 266 -21.51 6.74 -13.64
N THR A 267 -21.80 8.04 -13.47
CA THR A 267 -22.93 8.70 -14.15
C THR A 267 -22.77 8.69 -15.66
N THR A 268 -21.57 8.98 -16.16
CA THR A 268 -21.27 8.94 -17.60
C THR A 268 -21.40 7.52 -18.16
N ASN A 269 -21.18 6.50 -17.34
CA ASN A 269 -21.26 5.11 -17.77
C ASN A 269 -22.69 4.66 -18.10
N ILE A 270 -23.73 5.32 -17.55
CA ILE A 270 -25.13 4.94 -17.74
C ILE A 270 -25.51 4.94 -19.23
N TRP A 271 -25.30 6.07 -19.91
CA TRP A 271 -25.65 6.17 -21.32
C TRP A 271 -24.72 5.35 -22.21
N ARG A 272 -23.44 5.19 -21.82
CA ARG A 272 -22.48 4.34 -22.55
C ARG A 272 -22.91 2.88 -22.55
N LYS A 273 -23.34 2.35 -21.39
CA LYS A 273 -23.89 0.98 -21.29
C LYS A 273 -25.13 0.82 -22.17
N ASN A 274 -26.04 1.79 -22.13
CA ASN A 274 -27.25 1.74 -22.96
C ASN A 274 -26.90 1.75 -24.46
N ALA A 275 -26.05 2.68 -24.90
CA ALA A 275 -25.62 2.77 -26.29
C ALA A 275 -24.89 1.51 -26.76
N PHE A 276 -24.01 0.95 -25.93
CA PHE A 276 -23.29 -0.30 -26.24
C PHE A 276 -24.25 -1.48 -26.36
N SER A 277 -25.22 -1.60 -25.45
CA SER A 277 -26.28 -2.63 -25.52
C SER A 277 -27.14 -2.48 -26.79
N THR A 278 -27.51 -1.25 -27.17
CA THR A 278 -28.21 -0.97 -28.42
C THR A 278 -27.37 -1.35 -29.65
N LEU A 279 -26.07 -1.05 -29.64
CA LEU A 279 -25.16 -1.41 -30.72
C LEU A 279 -25.02 -2.94 -30.86
N LEU A 280 -24.80 -3.65 -29.76
CA LEU A 280 -24.70 -5.11 -29.74
C LEU A 280 -25.99 -5.78 -30.21
N SER A 281 -27.14 -5.29 -29.76
CA SER A 281 -28.44 -5.85 -30.18
C SER A 281 -28.77 -5.57 -31.65
N SER A 282 -28.36 -4.41 -32.18
CA SER A 282 -28.53 -4.08 -33.60
C SER A 282 -27.59 -4.91 -34.48
N SER A 283 -26.32 -5.05 -34.08
CA SER A 283 -25.34 -5.91 -34.77
C SER A 283 -25.78 -7.38 -34.81
N LYS A 284 -26.31 -7.91 -33.70
CA LYS A 284 -26.89 -9.27 -33.66
C LYS A 284 -28.02 -9.46 -34.67
N LYS A 285 -28.88 -8.45 -34.84
CA LYS A 285 -30.00 -8.49 -35.81
C LYS A 285 -29.52 -8.45 -37.27
N GLU A 286 -28.46 -7.69 -37.55
CA GLU A 286 -28.00 -7.44 -38.91
C GLU A 286 -27.07 -8.54 -39.45
N TYR A 287 -26.22 -9.10 -38.59
CA TYR A 287 -25.18 -10.06 -39.03
C TYR A 287 -25.43 -11.49 -38.58
N GLY A 288 -26.47 -11.78 -37.77
CA GLY A 288 -26.85 -13.14 -37.34
C GLY A 288 -25.82 -13.87 -36.46
N VAL A 289 -24.62 -13.33 -36.28
CA VAL A 289 -23.57 -13.89 -35.42
C VAL A 289 -23.64 -13.19 -34.07
N GLY A 290 -24.35 -13.81 -33.13
CA GLY A 290 -24.09 -13.55 -31.73
C GLY A 290 -22.68 -14.00 -31.39
N PHE A 291 -21.78 -13.09 -31.03
CA PHE A 291 -20.67 -13.47 -30.15
C PHE A 291 -21.33 -14.04 -28.87
N GLY A 292 -21.34 -15.38 -28.74
CA GLY A 292 -22.04 -16.13 -27.70
C GLY A 292 -23.49 -16.47 -28.05
N GLY A 293 -23.69 -17.47 -28.91
CA GLY A 293 -25.01 -17.97 -29.28
C GLY A 293 -25.63 -18.85 -28.19
N GLU A 294 -26.90 -18.55 -27.87
CA GLU A 294 -27.97 -19.40 -27.31
C GLU A 294 -27.77 -20.16 -25.98
N GLU A 295 -26.56 -20.51 -25.53
CA GLU A 295 -26.34 -21.08 -24.18
C GLU A 295 -26.41 -20.04 -23.04
N GLU A 296 -26.38 -18.74 -23.35
CA GLU A 296 -26.23 -17.66 -22.36
C GLU A 296 -27.53 -17.29 -21.62
N GLY A 297 -28.71 -17.55 -22.21
CA GLY A 297 -30.00 -17.25 -21.57
C GLY A 297 -30.25 -18.16 -20.37
N ASP A 298 -30.06 -19.47 -20.58
CA ASP A 298 -30.20 -20.49 -19.54
C ASP A 298 -29.12 -20.34 -18.46
N LYS A 299 -27.86 -20.06 -18.86
CA LYS A 299 -26.76 -19.78 -17.92
C LYS A 299 -26.99 -18.49 -17.13
N ARG A 300 -27.65 -17.46 -17.67
CA ARG A 300 -27.98 -16.22 -16.93
C ARG A 300 -29.05 -16.44 -15.88
N GLU A 301 -30.09 -17.21 -16.20
CA GLU A 301 -31.12 -17.61 -15.24
C GLU A 301 -30.50 -18.46 -14.11
N GLU A 302 -29.65 -19.42 -14.48
CA GLU A 302 -28.95 -20.32 -13.56
C GLU A 302 -27.96 -19.56 -12.65
N VAL A 303 -27.18 -18.63 -13.20
CA VAL A 303 -26.27 -17.77 -12.42
C VAL A 303 -27.05 -16.82 -11.50
N ARG A 304 -28.21 -16.31 -11.94
CA ARG A 304 -29.08 -15.47 -11.11
C ARG A 304 -29.71 -16.27 -9.96
N GLN A 305 -30.09 -17.52 -10.20
CA GLN A 305 -30.55 -18.45 -9.16
C GLN A 305 -29.43 -18.78 -8.17
N ARG A 306 -28.25 -19.18 -8.64
CA ARG A 306 -27.08 -19.46 -7.78
C ARG A 306 -26.65 -18.25 -6.96
N ARG A 307 -26.78 -17.03 -7.49
CA ARG A 307 -26.51 -15.79 -6.74
C ARG A 307 -27.52 -15.56 -5.63
N LYS A 308 -28.82 -15.73 -5.91
CA LYS A 308 -29.87 -15.64 -4.87
C LYS A 308 -29.69 -16.70 -3.79
N GLU A 309 -29.34 -17.93 -4.16
CA GLU A 309 -29.05 -19.00 -3.21
C GLU A 309 -27.83 -18.69 -2.33
N ARG A 310 -26.76 -18.12 -2.90
CA ARG A 310 -25.58 -17.68 -2.15
C ARG A 310 -25.89 -16.54 -1.19
N GLU A 311 -26.65 -15.54 -1.63
CA GLU A 311 -27.08 -14.41 -0.79
C GLU A 311 -27.97 -14.89 0.37
N GLU A 312 -28.87 -15.84 0.11
CA GLU A 312 -29.71 -16.44 1.15
C GLU A 312 -28.91 -17.33 2.12
N LYS A 313 -27.96 -18.12 1.62
CA LYS A 313 -27.04 -18.91 2.45
C LYS A 313 -26.16 -18.02 3.34
N ALA A 314 -25.61 -16.93 2.81
CA ALA A 314 -24.83 -15.97 3.59
C ALA A 314 -25.68 -15.29 4.68
N ARG A 315 -26.94 -14.95 4.38
CA ARG A 315 -27.88 -14.41 5.38
C ARG A 315 -28.15 -15.41 6.51
N ARG A 316 -28.42 -16.68 6.18
CA ARG A 316 -28.65 -17.74 7.18
C ARG A 316 -27.41 -17.99 8.04
N ARG A 317 -26.22 -17.98 7.45
CA ARG A 317 -24.95 -18.10 8.17
C ARG A 317 -24.75 -16.95 9.15
N GLY A 318 -24.95 -15.71 8.73
CA GLY A 318 -24.84 -14.55 9.62
C GLY A 318 -25.87 -14.53 10.76
N GLU A 319 -27.07 -15.08 10.54
CA GLU A 319 -28.09 -15.28 11.58
C GLU A 319 -27.70 -16.40 12.56
N TRP A 320 -27.09 -17.48 12.08
CA TRP A 320 -26.60 -18.59 12.91
C TRP A 320 -25.37 -18.22 13.73
N GLU A 321 -24.36 -17.57 13.14
CA GLU A 321 -23.14 -17.10 13.83
C GLU A 321 -23.48 -16.14 14.97
N LYS A 322 -24.47 -15.25 14.77
CA LYS A 322 -25.00 -14.37 15.84
C LYS A 322 -25.68 -15.12 16.98
N ARG A 323 -26.22 -16.30 16.71
CA ARG A 323 -27.01 -17.09 17.66
C ARG A 323 -26.16 -18.07 18.45
N VAL A 324 -25.06 -18.57 17.87
CA VAL A 324 -24.19 -19.61 18.45
C VAL A 324 -22.87 -19.04 18.99
N GLY A 325 -22.47 -17.82 18.59
CA GLY A 325 -21.33 -17.12 19.18
C GLY A 325 -19.95 -17.73 18.88
N VAL A 326 -19.84 -18.56 17.84
CA VAL A 326 -18.60 -19.27 17.45
C VAL A 326 -17.89 -18.52 16.32
N LYS A 327 -16.56 -18.41 16.43
CA LYS A 327 -15.65 -17.69 15.49
C LYS A 327 -14.84 -18.60 14.56
N GLU A 328 -14.99 -19.93 14.63
CA GLU A 328 -14.22 -20.83 13.76
C GLU A 328 -14.87 -21.03 12.39
N VAL A 329 -14.02 -21.03 11.36
CA VAL A 329 -14.41 -21.14 9.95
C VAL A 329 -14.73 -22.60 9.63
N MET A 330 -16.00 -22.97 9.76
CA MET A 330 -16.52 -24.21 9.18
C MET A 330 -16.85 -24.02 7.70
N GLU A 331 -16.65 -25.05 6.88
CA GLU A 331 -17.14 -25.04 5.49
C GLU A 331 -18.68 -25.01 5.48
N LEU A 332 -19.27 -24.25 4.55
CA LEU A 332 -20.73 -24.00 4.50
C LEU A 332 -21.59 -25.27 4.44
N ASP A 333 -21.06 -26.35 3.87
CA ASP A 333 -21.76 -27.64 3.76
C ASP A 333 -21.76 -28.42 5.10
N GLU A 334 -20.85 -28.11 6.02
CA GLU A 334 -20.84 -28.64 7.39
C GLU A 334 -21.83 -27.88 8.28
N VAL A 335 -21.97 -26.56 8.08
CA VAL A 335 -22.95 -25.72 8.79
C VAL A 335 -24.39 -26.15 8.47
N ASP A 336 -24.71 -26.41 7.21
CA ASP A 336 -26.05 -26.88 6.80
C ASP A 336 -26.37 -28.28 7.39
N LYS A 337 -25.36 -29.14 7.58
CA LYS A 337 -25.52 -30.45 8.25
C LYS A 337 -25.76 -30.30 9.75
N GLU A 338 -25.00 -29.45 10.44
CA GLU A 338 -25.21 -29.19 11.87
C GLU A 338 -26.56 -28.54 12.16
N ILE A 339 -27.02 -27.60 11.32
CA ILE A 339 -28.35 -26.99 11.46
C ILE A 339 -29.46 -28.04 11.31
N LYS A 340 -29.30 -29.01 10.41
CA LYS A 340 -30.25 -30.13 10.26
C LYS A 340 -30.22 -31.05 11.47
N LEU A 341 -29.02 -31.44 11.93
CA LEU A 341 -28.83 -32.26 13.13
C LEU A 341 -29.46 -31.61 14.37
N ALA A 342 -29.22 -30.32 14.60
CA ALA A 342 -29.78 -29.59 15.73
C ALA A 342 -31.33 -29.47 15.69
N LYS A 343 -31.92 -29.42 14.48
CA LYS A 343 -33.38 -29.45 14.31
C LYS A 343 -33.96 -30.84 14.59
N GLU A 344 -33.30 -31.88 14.09
CA GLU A 344 -33.72 -33.27 14.33
C GLU A 344 -33.56 -33.67 15.81
N GLU A 345 -32.52 -33.18 16.50
CA GLU A 345 -32.35 -33.37 17.95
C GLU A 345 -33.40 -32.59 18.75
N GLY A 346 -33.70 -31.34 18.38
CA GLY A 346 -34.75 -30.55 19.03
C GLY A 346 -36.18 -31.09 18.81
N GLU A 347 -36.44 -31.77 17.69
CA GLU A 347 -37.71 -32.48 17.44
C GLU A 347 -37.79 -33.78 18.26
N LYS A 348 -36.69 -34.55 18.38
CA LYS A 348 -36.63 -35.75 19.22
C LYS A 348 -36.74 -35.46 20.72
N GLU A 349 -36.22 -34.32 21.18
CA GLU A 349 -36.40 -33.88 22.58
C GLU A 349 -37.83 -33.42 22.88
N ARG A 350 -38.55 -32.87 21.88
CA ARG A 350 -39.97 -32.55 22.01
C ARG A 350 -40.85 -33.79 22.06
N GLU A 351 -40.55 -34.81 21.25
CA GLU A 351 -41.28 -36.09 21.29
C GLU A 351 -41.02 -36.88 22.58
N LYS A 352 -39.86 -36.72 23.23
CA LYS A 352 -39.57 -37.33 24.55
C LYS A 352 -40.10 -36.54 25.75
N GLY A 353 -40.59 -35.32 25.55
CA GLY A 353 -41.20 -34.50 26.59
C GLY A 353 -42.73 -34.61 26.67
N GLU A 354 -43.35 -35.39 25.79
CA GLU A 354 -44.81 -35.63 25.72
C GLU A 354 -45.24 -37.07 26.09
N GLU A 355 -44.30 -37.92 26.54
CA GLU A 355 -44.58 -39.15 27.34
C GLU A 355 -44.32 -38.89 28.83
#